data_AF-J1EH47-F1
#
_entry.id   AF-J1EH47-F1
#
_cell.length_a   1.000
_cell.length_b   1.000
_cell.length_c   1.000
_cell.angle_alpha   90.00
_cell.angle_beta   90.00
_cell.angle_gamma   90.00
#
_symmetry.space_group_name_H-M   'P 1'
#
loop_
_entity.id
_entity.type
_entity.pdbx_description
1 polymer ?
#
loop_
_entity_poly.entity_id
_entity_poly.type
_entity_poly.pdbx_seq_one_letter_code
_entity_poly.pdbx_strand_id
1 'polypeptide(L)'
;MSPSQIIVLATPVFFVLIAIELAVGYKRQRVTYRMADAISSISLGMLSQTSAVFTRLLRIGIYTAVFEHVALWRNDAFWLSVPGWLLALVFYDFCYYWLHRMGHESAVLWAAHAVHHQSQDYNLSTALRQTSSGALLGWVFYVPMALAGVPP
;
A
#
# COMPACT_ATOMS: atom_id res chain seq x y z
N MET A 1 -8.03 -12.72 -13.85
CA MET A 1 -6.70 -12.09 -13.81
C MET A 1 -6.19 -12.16 -12.38
N SER A 2 -4.93 -12.52 -12.16
CA SER A 2 -4.33 -12.43 -10.83
C SER A 2 -4.09 -10.96 -10.45
N PRO A 3 -4.01 -10.62 -9.16
CA PRO A 3 -3.61 -9.28 -8.72
C PRO A 3 -2.29 -8.81 -9.33
N SER A 4 -1.32 -9.73 -9.52
CA SER A 4 -0.06 -9.42 -10.18
C SER A 4 -0.22 -9.06 -11.67
N GLN A 5 -1.12 -9.73 -12.40
CA GLN A 5 -1.41 -9.39 -13.80
C GLN A 5 -2.01 -7.99 -13.93
N ILE A 6 -2.84 -7.57 -12.97
CA ILE A 6 -3.41 -6.22 -12.95
C ILE A 6 -2.30 -5.18 -12.84
N ILE A 7 -1.36 -5.35 -11.91
CA ILE A 7 -0.22 -4.43 -11.74
C ILE A 7 0.67 -4.39 -12.99
N VAL A 8 0.96 -5.55 -13.58
CA VAL A 8 1.79 -5.64 -14.78
C VAL A 8 1.15 -4.90 -15.96
N LEU A 9 -0.17 -5.01 -16.13
CA LEU A 9 -0.89 -4.30 -17.20
C LEU A 9 -1.11 -2.80 -16.89
N ALA A 10 -1.24 -2.43 -15.62
CA ALA A 10 -1.38 -1.03 -15.21
C ALA A 10 -0.06 -0.24 -15.35
N THR A 11 1.08 -0.90 -15.13
CA THR A 11 2.42 -0.29 -15.24
C THR A 11 2.66 0.47 -16.55
N PRO A 12 2.50 -0.12 -17.76
CA PRO A 12 2.71 0.60 -19.01
C PRO A 12 1.72 1.76 -19.20
N VAL A 13 0.44 1.59 -18.79
CA VAL A 13 -0.54 2.67 -18.81
C VAL A 13 -0.08 3.84 -17.95
N PHE A 14 0.46 3.56 -16.76
CA PHE A 14 0.97 4.59 -15.86
C PHE A 14 2.17 5.34 -16.44
N PHE A 15 3.11 4.65 -17.11
CA PHE A 15 4.22 5.31 -17.80
C PHE A 15 3.76 6.16 -18.99
N VAL A 16 2.73 5.73 -19.72
CA VAL A 16 2.10 6.56 -20.76
C VAL A 16 1.49 7.82 -20.13
N LEU A 17 0.80 7.71 -19.00
CA LEU A 17 0.25 8.86 -18.28
C LEU A 17 1.35 9.82 -17.80
N ILE A 18 2.47 9.32 -17.28
CA ILE A 18 3.65 10.15 -16.94
C ILE A 18 4.15 10.90 -18.18
N ALA A 19 4.31 10.22 -19.32
CA ALA A 19 4.77 10.85 -20.56
C ALA A 19 3.79 11.93 -21.06
N ILE A 20 2.49 11.67 -20.96
CA ILE A 20 1.44 12.65 -21.28
C ILE A 20 1.52 13.85 -20.34
N GLU A 21 1.61 13.64 -19.02
CA GLU A 21 1.72 14.70 -18.02
C GLU A 21 2.96 15.57 -18.28
N LEU A 22 4.10 14.95 -18.58
CA LEU A 22 5.34 15.65 -18.92
C LEU A 22 5.19 16.48 -20.20
N ALA A 23 4.61 15.92 -21.27
CA ALA A 23 4.35 16.64 -22.52
C ALA A 23 3.41 17.83 -22.32
N VAL A 24 2.35 17.66 -21.53
CA VAL A 24 1.44 18.74 -21.13
C VAL A 24 2.17 19.79 -20.30
N GLY A 25 3.05 19.38 -19.39
CA GLY A 25 3.90 20.26 -18.59
C GLY A 25 4.79 21.16 -19.45
N TYR A 26 5.47 20.59 -20.46
CA TYR A 26 6.26 21.37 -21.41
C TYR A 26 5.38 22.33 -22.23
N LYS A 27 4.25 21.87 -22.76
CA LYS A 27 3.33 22.70 -23.53
C LYS A 27 2.77 23.87 -22.72
N ARG A 28 2.55 23.68 -21.42
CA ARG A 28 2.02 24.70 -20.50
C ARG A 28 3.11 25.52 -19.80
N GLN A 29 4.40 25.27 -20.07
CA GLN A 29 5.52 25.88 -19.36
C GLN A 29 5.44 25.68 -17.83
N ARG A 30 4.96 24.50 -17.41
CA ARG A 30 4.79 24.08 -16.01
C ARG A 30 5.34 22.68 -15.82
N VAL A 31 6.65 22.52 -15.96
CA VAL A 31 7.31 21.24 -15.79
C VAL A 31 7.58 21.00 -14.30
N THR A 32 6.89 20.03 -13.70
CA THR A 32 7.00 19.64 -12.28
C THR A 32 7.91 18.43 -12.07
N TYR A 33 8.62 17.99 -13.11
CA TYR A 33 9.49 16.82 -13.08
C TYR A 33 10.94 17.22 -12.85
N ARG A 34 11.38 17.15 -11.59
CA ARG A 34 12.81 17.17 -11.25
C ARG A 34 13.36 15.77 -11.44
N MET A 35 14.28 15.60 -12.38
CA MET A 35 14.76 14.27 -12.79
C MET A 35 15.26 13.40 -11.62
N ALA A 36 15.99 14.00 -10.68
CA ALA A 36 16.45 13.28 -9.48
C ALA A 36 15.28 12.77 -8.61
N ASP A 37 14.25 13.60 -8.37
CA ASP A 37 13.11 13.20 -7.53
C ASP A 37 12.21 12.19 -8.25
N ALA A 38 12.04 12.31 -9.57
CA ALA A 38 11.31 11.35 -10.37
C ALA A 38 11.98 9.96 -10.37
N ILE A 39 13.31 9.93 -10.56
CA ILE A 39 14.10 8.68 -10.46
C ILE A 39 13.96 8.10 -9.05
N SER A 40 14.18 8.91 -8.00
CA SER A 40 14.02 8.45 -6.62
C SER A 40 12.62 7.89 -6.34
N SER A 41 11.56 8.54 -6.83
CA SER A 41 10.18 8.10 -6.61
C SER A 41 9.88 6.76 -7.31
N ILE A 42 10.33 6.60 -8.56
CA ILE A 42 10.22 5.32 -9.29
C ILE A 42 11.05 4.23 -8.58
N SER A 43 12.29 4.52 -8.19
CA SER A 43 13.15 3.58 -7.47
C SER A 43 12.56 3.14 -6.13
N LEU A 44 11.94 4.05 -5.38
CA LEU A 44 11.24 3.73 -4.13
C LEU A 44 10.03 2.84 -4.38
N GLY A 45 9.26 3.08 -5.43
CA GLY A 45 8.18 2.19 -5.86
C GLY A 45 8.67 0.78 -6.18
N MET A 46 9.75 0.67 -6.96
CA MET A 46 10.37 -0.63 -7.26
C MET A 46 10.85 -1.33 -5.97
N LEU A 47 11.54 -0.60 -5.09
CA LEU A 47 12.01 -1.13 -3.81
C LEU A 47 10.85 -1.60 -2.92
N SER A 48 9.73 -0.87 -2.91
CA SER A 48 8.52 -1.26 -2.19
C SER A 48 7.96 -2.58 -2.71
N GLN A 49 7.86 -2.75 -4.03
CA GLN A 49 7.41 -4.00 -4.64
C GLN A 49 8.37 -5.17 -4.37
N THR A 50 9.69 -4.93 -4.44
CA THR A 50 10.69 -5.94 -4.09
C THR A 50 10.59 -6.33 -2.62
N SER A 51 10.52 -5.36 -1.70
CA SER A 51 10.30 -5.60 -0.26
C SER A 51 9.02 -6.38 0.00
N ALA A 52 7.94 -6.08 -0.75
CA ALA A 52 6.67 -6.75 -0.61
C ALA A 52 6.77 -8.27 -0.92
N VAL A 53 7.62 -8.69 -1.85
CA VAL A 53 7.86 -10.11 -2.17
C VAL A 53 8.50 -10.83 -0.97
N PHE A 54 9.57 -10.26 -0.40
CA PHE A 54 10.29 -10.87 0.72
C PHE A 54 9.49 -10.87 2.03
N THR A 55 8.64 -9.86 2.23
CA THR A 55 7.83 -9.72 3.45
C THR A 55 6.45 -10.37 3.32
N ARG A 56 6.09 -10.91 2.15
CA ARG A 56 4.77 -11.51 1.91
C ARG A 56 4.51 -12.70 2.83
N LEU A 57 5.48 -13.60 2.93
CA LEU A 57 5.36 -14.81 3.76
C LEU A 57 5.17 -14.44 5.23
N LEU A 58 5.91 -13.44 5.72
CA LEU A 58 5.77 -12.96 7.10
C LEU A 58 4.38 -12.38 7.35
N ARG A 59 3.91 -11.47 6.48
CA ARG A 59 2.61 -10.81 6.66
C ARG A 59 1.44 -11.78 6.60
N ILE A 60 1.39 -12.62 5.56
CA ILE A 60 0.33 -13.63 5.39
C ILE A 60 0.47 -14.70 6.47
N GLY A 61 1.69 -15.19 6.73
CA GLY A 61 1.93 -16.25 7.71
C GLY A 61 1.51 -15.84 9.12
N ILE A 62 1.86 -14.63 9.57
CA ILE A 62 1.41 -14.12 10.87
C ILE A 62 -0.11 -13.97 10.90
N TYR A 63 -0.70 -13.36 9.86
CA TYR A 63 -2.15 -13.17 9.80
C TYR A 63 -2.89 -14.52 9.85
N THR A 64 -2.47 -15.49 9.04
CA THR A 64 -3.04 -16.84 9.01
C THR A 64 -2.82 -17.55 10.34
N ALA A 65 -1.66 -17.45 10.98
CA ALA A 65 -1.42 -18.07 12.29
C ALA A 65 -2.34 -17.49 13.37
N VAL A 66 -2.56 -16.16 13.38
CA VAL A 66 -3.52 -15.52 14.28
C VAL A 66 -4.95 -16.01 13.98
N PHE A 67 -5.35 -15.99 12.71
CA PHE A 67 -6.67 -16.44 12.29
C PHE A 67 -6.93 -17.91 12.67
N GLU A 68 -5.94 -18.79 12.46
CA GLU A 68 -6.11 -20.22 12.69
C GLU A 68 -6.18 -20.58 14.17
N HIS A 69 -5.39 -19.92 15.03
CA HIS A 69 -5.23 -20.31 16.43
C HIS A 69 -6.01 -19.46 17.43
N VAL A 70 -6.31 -18.20 17.12
CA VAL A 70 -6.88 -17.25 18.09
C VAL A 70 -8.05 -16.41 17.54
N ALA A 71 -8.56 -16.70 16.34
CA ALA A 71 -9.78 -16.05 15.85
C ALA A 71 -10.97 -16.34 16.79
N LEU A 72 -11.68 -15.28 17.15
CA LEU A 72 -12.81 -15.33 18.08
C LEU A 72 -14.10 -15.81 17.41
N TRP A 73 -14.24 -15.58 16.10
CA TRP A 73 -15.45 -15.94 15.36
C TRP A 73 -15.17 -16.33 13.90
N ARG A 74 -15.06 -17.62 13.65
CA ARG A 74 -14.81 -18.18 12.30
C ARG A 74 -16.12 -18.53 11.63
N ASN A 75 -16.61 -17.65 10.76
CA ASN A 75 -17.82 -17.86 9.97
C ASN A 75 -17.59 -17.47 8.50
N ASP A 76 -17.00 -18.37 7.74
CA ASP A 76 -16.68 -18.15 6.33
C ASP A 76 -17.94 -17.85 5.50
N ALA A 77 -19.08 -18.47 5.83
CA ALA A 77 -20.35 -18.21 5.16
C ALA A 77 -20.79 -16.75 5.30
N PHE A 78 -20.58 -16.14 6.48
CA PHE A 78 -20.81 -14.71 6.67
C PHE A 78 -19.74 -13.87 5.98
N TRP A 79 -18.45 -14.12 6.24
CA TRP A 79 -17.38 -13.26 5.73
C TRP A 79 -17.27 -13.24 4.20
N LEU A 80 -17.66 -14.33 3.53
CA LEU A 80 -17.74 -14.43 2.08
C LEU A 80 -19.08 -13.95 1.49
N SER A 81 -20.06 -13.64 2.33
CA SER A 81 -21.31 -13.01 1.90
C SER A 81 -21.11 -11.51 1.60
N VAL A 82 -22.01 -10.90 0.84
CA VAL A 82 -21.96 -9.46 0.54
C VAL A 82 -21.88 -8.58 1.80
N PRO A 83 -22.73 -8.80 2.84
CA PRO A 83 -22.62 -8.04 4.09
C PRO A 83 -21.27 -8.22 4.80
N GLY A 84 -20.75 -9.45 4.86
CA GLY A 84 -19.47 -9.73 5.50
C GLY A 84 -18.30 -9.11 4.74
N TRP A 85 -18.33 -9.17 3.40
CA TRP A 85 -17.34 -8.51 2.55
C TRP A 85 -17.36 -6.98 2.70
N LEU A 86 -18.54 -6.36 2.75
CA LEU A 86 -18.68 -4.92 3.00
C LEU A 86 -18.16 -4.52 4.38
N LEU A 87 -18.46 -5.33 5.41
CA LEU A 87 -17.91 -5.12 6.74
C LEU A 87 -16.39 -5.26 6.76
N ALA A 88 -15.84 -6.28 6.09
CA ALA A 88 -14.40 -6.47 5.96
C ALA A 88 -13.72 -5.31 5.23
N LEU A 89 -14.36 -4.73 4.20
CA LEU A 89 -13.86 -3.55 3.50
C LEU A 89 -13.77 -2.33 4.44
N VAL A 90 -14.84 -2.04 5.18
CA VAL A 90 -14.85 -0.92 6.14
C VAL A 90 -13.86 -1.17 7.28
N PHE A 91 -13.76 -2.41 7.75
CA PHE A 91 -12.82 -2.78 8.81
C PHE A 91 -11.36 -2.67 8.35
N TYR A 92 -11.08 -3.08 7.11
CA TYR A 92 -9.77 -2.87 6.49
C TYR A 92 -9.41 -1.39 6.44
N ASP A 93 -10.34 -0.54 5.99
CA ASP A 93 -10.12 0.91 5.90
C ASP A 93 -9.91 1.53 7.29
N PHE A 94 -10.65 1.07 8.30
CA PHE A 94 -10.44 1.47 9.69
C PHE A 94 -9.04 1.07 10.22
N CYS A 95 -8.58 -0.14 9.95
CA CYS A 95 -7.23 -0.58 10.29
C CYS A 95 -6.16 0.26 9.56
N TYR A 96 -6.38 0.54 8.28
CA TYR A 96 -5.49 1.39 7.48
C TYR A 96 -5.46 2.84 7.99
N TYR A 97 -6.61 3.40 8.38
CA TYR A 97 -6.71 4.72 8.99
C TYR A 97 -5.78 4.84 10.20
N TRP A 98 -5.81 3.88 11.12
CA TRP A 98 -4.95 3.89 12.30
C TRP A 98 -3.47 3.70 11.94
N LEU A 99 -3.15 2.82 11.00
CA LEU A 99 -1.78 2.69 10.49
C LEU A 99 -1.27 4.02 9.94
N HIS A 100 -2.07 4.70 9.11
CA HIS A 100 -1.71 5.97 8.50
C HIS A 100 -1.59 7.07 9.56
N ARG A 101 -2.58 7.22 10.44
CA ARG A 101 -2.57 8.20 11.54
C ARG A 101 -1.34 8.02 12.43
N MET A 102 -1.06 6.79 12.86
CA MET A 102 0.11 6.51 13.67
C MET A 102 1.42 6.75 12.92
N GLY A 103 1.41 6.61 11.59
CA GLY A 103 2.48 7.06 10.70
C GLY A 103 2.80 8.56 10.82
N HIS A 104 1.81 9.39 11.15
CA HIS A 104 1.99 10.84 11.37
C HIS A 104 2.16 11.24 12.84
N GLU A 105 1.76 10.38 13.79
CA GLU A 105 1.79 10.69 15.23
C GLU A 105 2.94 10.01 16.01
N SER A 106 3.56 8.96 15.47
CA SER A 106 4.67 8.23 16.13
C SER A 106 5.98 8.36 15.37
N ALA A 107 7.07 8.73 16.05
CA ALA A 107 8.39 8.89 15.43
C ALA A 107 8.90 7.63 14.71
N VAL A 108 8.65 6.45 15.29
CA VAL A 108 9.08 5.16 14.71
C VAL A 108 8.32 4.88 13.40
N LEU A 109 7.02 5.12 13.38
CA LEU A 109 6.19 4.88 12.21
C LEU A 109 6.34 6.00 11.17
N TRP A 110 6.61 7.23 11.61
CA TRP A 110 7.02 8.34 10.75
C TRP A 110 8.32 8.04 10.01
N ALA A 111 9.30 7.42 10.66
CA ALA A 111 10.53 7.02 9.96
C ALA A 111 10.27 6.08 8.76
N ALA A 112 9.24 5.25 8.84
CA ALA A 112 8.80 4.43 7.71
C ALA A 112 7.93 5.21 6.71
N HIS A 113 7.13 6.16 7.18
CA HIS A 113 6.10 6.86 6.41
C HIS A 113 6.60 8.13 5.68
N ALA A 114 7.52 8.89 6.30
CA ALA A 114 8.02 10.18 5.82
C ALA A 114 8.58 10.13 4.40
N VAL A 115 9.18 8.99 4.01
CA VAL A 115 9.69 8.78 2.65
C VAL A 115 8.60 8.98 1.61
N HIS A 116 7.34 8.61 1.89
CA HIS A 116 6.21 8.86 0.99
C HIS A 116 5.92 10.36 0.81
N HIS A 117 6.08 11.14 1.88
CA HIS A 117 5.77 12.58 1.92
C HIS A 117 6.97 13.50 1.59
N GLN A 118 8.09 12.94 1.15
CA GLN A 118 9.32 13.70 1.00
C GLN A 118 9.40 14.50 -0.31
N SER A 119 8.67 14.10 -1.37
CA SER A 119 8.66 14.87 -2.61
C SER A 119 7.99 16.23 -2.39
N GLN A 120 8.56 17.28 -2.98
CA GLN A 120 8.00 18.63 -2.99
C GLN A 120 7.17 18.92 -4.25
N ASP A 121 7.14 17.97 -5.19
CA ASP A 121 6.48 18.12 -6.48
C ASP A 121 5.20 17.26 -6.52
N TYR A 122 4.14 17.84 -7.09
CA TYR A 122 2.89 17.12 -7.37
C TYR A 122 2.87 16.68 -8.83
N ASN A 123 3.16 15.40 -9.07
CA ASN A 123 3.15 14.76 -10.38
C ASN A 123 2.92 13.24 -10.24
N LEU A 124 2.74 12.55 -11.36
CA LEU A 124 2.47 11.11 -11.38
C LEU A 124 3.65 10.25 -10.89
N SER A 125 4.89 10.70 -11.04
CA SER A 125 6.03 9.95 -10.49
C SER A 125 6.01 9.94 -8.95
N THR A 126 5.53 11.01 -8.30
CA THR A 126 5.37 11.08 -6.84
C THR A 126 4.40 10.01 -6.32
N ALA A 127 3.38 9.63 -7.10
CA ALA A 127 2.48 8.54 -6.70
C ALA A 127 3.17 7.18 -6.59
N LEU A 128 4.28 6.97 -7.32
CA LEU A 128 5.10 5.75 -7.23
C LEU A 128 6.02 5.75 -6.00
N ARG A 129 6.10 6.84 -5.24
CA ARG A 129 6.95 6.98 -4.06
C ARG A 129 6.40 6.19 -2.87
N GLN A 130 6.48 4.87 -2.95
CA GLN A 130 5.95 3.96 -1.93
C GLN A 130 7.01 3.65 -0.87
N THR A 131 6.57 3.49 0.38
CA THR A 131 7.44 3.10 1.50
C THR A 131 7.81 1.63 1.40
N SER A 132 9.04 1.26 1.75
CA SER A 132 9.52 -0.14 1.72
C SER A 132 9.62 -0.79 3.10
N SER A 133 9.70 0.01 4.17
CA SER A 133 9.87 -0.44 5.56
C SER A 133 8.56 -0.62 6.33
N GLY A 134 7.43 -0.18 5.79
CA GLY A 134 6.10 -0.32 6.43
C GLY A 134 5.72 -1.76 6.76
N ALA A 135 6.29 -2.75 6.06
CA ALA A 135 6.05 -4.17 6.32
C ALA A 135 6.58 -4.66 7.67
N LEU A 136 7.51 -3.94 8.32
CA LEU A 136 8.09 -4.35 9.61
C LEU A 136 7.07 -4.28 10.76
N LEU A 137 6.23 -3.24 10.76
CA LEU A 137 5.29 -2.95 11.86
C LEU A 137 3.84 -2.83 11.38
N GLY A 138 3.60 -2.61 10.09
CA GLY A 138 2.25 -2.38 9.56
C GLY A 138 1.30 -3.56 9.71
N TRP A 139 1.81 -4.79 9.78
CA TRP A 139 0.99 -5.99 9.96
C TRP A 139 0.23 -6.01 11.29
N VAL A 140 0.76 -5.36 12.34
CA VAL A 140 0.13 -5.29 13.67
C VAL A 140 -1.27 -4.68 13.59
N PHE A 141 -1.45 -3.69 12.71
CA PHE A 141 -2.73 -2.99 12.54
C PHE A 141 -3.83 -3.86 11.91
N TYR A 142 -3.46 -4.96 11.26
CA TYR A 142 -4.42 -5.89 10.63
C TYR A 142 -4.69 -7.15 11.48
N VAL A 143 -3.94 -7.36 12.57
CA VAL A 143 -4.21 -8.44 13.55
C VAL A 143 -5.65 -8.40 14.09
N PRO A 144 -6.27 -7.23 14.38
CA PRO A 144 -7.66 -7.18 14.79
C PRO A 144 -8.64 -7.82 13.80
N MET A 145 -8.37 -7.75 12.50
CA MET A 145 -9.21 -8.42 11.48
C MET A 145 -9.10 -9.94 11.57
N ALA A 146 -7.88 -10.47 11.72
CA ALA A 146 -7.66 -11.90 11.92
C ALA A 146 -8.34 -12.39 13.21
N LEU A 147 -8.25 -11.61 14.30
CA LEU A 147 -8.92 -11.92 15.58
C LEU A 147 -10.45 -11.92 15.45
N ALA A 148 -11.03 -11.00 14.68
CA ALA A 148 -12.45 -11.00 14.39
C ALA A 148 -12.90 -12.17 13.50
N GLY A 149 -11.93 -12.89 12.91
CA GLY A 149 -12.18 -14.03 12.05
C GLY A 149 -12.41 -13.68 10.58
N VAL A 150 -11.94 -12.52 10.10
CA VAL A 150 -11.90 -12.23 8.67
C VAL A 150 -10.89 -13.20 8.01
N PRO A 151 -11.32 -14.04 7.06
CA PRO A 151 -10.45 -15.06 6.46
C PRO A 151 -9.28 -14.42 5.68
N PRO A 152 -8.11 -15.07 5.65
CA PRO A 152 -6.91 -14.61 4.94
C PRO A 152 -7.04 -14.59 3.40
#